data_AF-A0A7Y5X2Q3-F1
#
_entry.id   AF-A0A7Y5X2Q3-F1
#
_cell.length_a   1.000
_cell.length_b   1.000
_cell.length_c   1.000
_cell.angle_alpha   90.00
_cell.angle_beta   90.00
_cell.angle_gamma   90.00
#
_symmetry.space_group_name_H-M   'P 1'
#
loop_
_entity.id
_entity.type
_entity.pdbx_description
1 polymer ?
#
loop_
_entity_poly.entity_id
_entity_poly.type
_entity_poly.pdbx_seq_one_letter_code
_entity_poly.pdbx_strand_id
1 'polypeptide(L)'
;MARLIRTEKEVEGRYEEVWLVVDEDALEQWPAGPRDIVGRPATRIDGLERARGEAVYTADLKLPGMLHTAVLRCPFAHARVARIDLAPALALPGVHAAIGPGDIDDLAEECGYQGTPVAALCADTFEQARAAVAAIEIEWEELEVVIDPDEAVARKQLVDEPRERARGDVEAGLAEADVVVEGEYRTQVVLHNSMETHQSVAQWLGDTLEIYISTQYIWGIRDDVATTLGIPADKVRVVCHYMGGGFGSKNSPDDYTFIAIELAKRSARPVRCALTRREENLVTGNRNATIQRLKIGAKSDGTLTALAGEYVNATGWSGWSSPVEGPMQQLYSCPNVKTTTYAAKINQPPMKAFRAPGFVEGTFGLEALLDVLAA
;
A
#
# COMPACT_ATOMS: atom_id res chain seq x y z
N MET A 1 21.04 5.66 -33.11
CA MET A 1 22.19 5.26 -32.25
C MET A 1 21.87 5.70 -30.83
N ALA A 2 22.33 5.02 -29.78
CA ALA A 2 22.18 5.58 -28.43
C ALA A 2 23.05 6.83 -28.30
N ARG A 3 22.46 7.97 -27.89
CA ARG A 3 23.21 9.21 -27.61
C ARG A 3 23.25 9.45 -26.11
N LEU A 4 24.43 9.82 -25.59
CA LEU A 4 24.53 10.33 -24.21
C LEU A 4 24.14 11.81 -24.19
N ILE A 5 23.12 12.15 -23.43
CA ILE A 5 22.75 13.53 -23.13
C ILE A 5 23.25 13.86 -21.72
N ARG A 6 24.02 14.94 -21.60
CA ARG A 6 24.34 15.55 -20.32
C ARG A 6 23.24 16.53 -19.96
N THR A 7 22.59 16.33 -18.82
CA THR A 7 21.61 17.28 -18.26
C THR A 7 22.00 17.65 -16.85
N GLU A 8 21.63 18.85 -16.43
CA GLU A 8 21.88 19.35 -15.10
C GLU A 8 20.59 19.21 -14.29
N LYS A 9 20.65 18.44 -13.20
CA LYS A 9 19.54 18.27 -12.27
C LYS A 9 19.79 19.19 -11.09
N GLU A 10 18.86 20.11 -10.86
CA GLU A 10 18.87 20.98 -9.68
C GLU A 10 17.90 20.43 -8.63
N VAL A 11 18.38 20.27 -7.40
CA VAL A 11 17.58 19.91 -6.23
C VAL A 11 18.03 20.76 -5.05
N GLU A 12 17.19 21.70 -4.63
CA GLU A 12 17.44 22.60 -3.49
C GLU A 12 18.77 23.39 -3.58
N GLY A 13 19.02 24.00 -4.74
CA GLY A 13 20.22 24.79 -5.03
C GLY A 13 21.49 23.96 -5.23
N ARG A 14 21.39 22.63 -5.21
CA ARG A 14 22.48 21.71 -5.55
C ARG A 14 22.31 21.24 -6.99
N TYR A 15 23.37 21.40 -7.77
CA TYR A 15 23.40 21.02 -9.18
C TYR A 15 24.21 19.72 -9.32
N GLU A 16 23.61 18.71 -9.95
CA GLU A 16 24.25 17.45 -10.28
C GLU A 16 24.21 17.24 -11.80
N GLU A 17 25.37 16.92 -12.39
CA GLU A 17 25.43 16.50 -13.79
C GLU A 17 24.97 15.04 -13.90
N VAL A 18 23.89 14.80 -14.65
CA VAL A 18 23.37 13.46 -14.93
C VAL A 18 23.54 13.14 -16.42
N TRP A 19 24.10 11.97 -16.69
CA TRP A 19 24.24 11.43 -18.04
C TRP A 19 23.10 10.47 -18.34
N LEU A 20 22.30 10.78 -19.36
CA LEU A 20 21.18 9.96 -19.79
C LEU A 20 21.52 9.32 -21.13
N VAL A 21 21.41 7.99 -21.21
CA VAL A 21 21.44 7.28 -22.50
C VAL A 21 20.05 7.41 -23.11
N VAL A 22 19.98 8.07 -24.26
CA VAL A 22 18.74 8.20 -25.03
C VAL A 22 18.91 7.38 -26.29
N ASP A 23 18.13 6.31 -26.41
CA ASP A 23 18.01 5.59 -27.67
C ASP A 23 17.35 6.53 -28.70
N GLU A 24 18.07 6.86 -29.78
CA GLU A 24 17.55 7.65 -30.91
C GLU A 24 16.59 6.82 -31.78
N ASP A 25 15.55 6.25 -31.18
CA ASP A 25 14.34 6.11 -31.97
C ASP A 25 13.82 7.53 -32.12
N ALA A 26 14.06 8.13 -33.29
CA ALA A 26 13.40 9.37 -33.67
C ALA A 26 11.90 9.06 -33.72
N LEU A 27 11.24 9.17 -32.56
CA LEU A 27 9.80 9.05 -32.46
C LEU A 27 9.24 10.05 -33.46
N GLU A 28 8.45 9.55 -34.42
CA GLU A 28 7.74 10.41 -35.34
C GLU A 28 7.01 11.47 -34.52
N GLN A 29 7.44 12.72 -34.65
CA GLN A 29 6.73 13.82 -34.03
C GLN A 29 5.39 13.92 -34.74
N TRP A 30 4.31 13.72 -33.99
CA TRP A 30 2.99 14.00 -34.51
C TRP A 30 2.95 15.42 -35.05
N PRO A 31 2.39 15.63 -36.26
CA PRO A 31 2.29 16.96 -36.83
C PRO A 31 1.54 17.87 -35.85
N ALA A 32 1.95 19.14 -35.77
CA ALA A 32 1.27 20.10 -34.92
C ALA A 32 -0.22 20.18 -35.33
N GLY A 33 -1.09 19.59 -34.51
CA GLY A 33 -2.53 19.69 -34.66
C GLY A 33 -3.05 21.05 -34.16
N PRO A 34 -4.36 21.30 -34.28
CA PRO A 34 -4.97 22.59 -33.94
C PRO A 34 -4.92 22.96 -32.44
N ARG A 35 -4.47 22.05 -31.56
CA ARG A 35 -4.33 22.24 -30.09
C ARG A 35 -5.64 22.55 -29.34
N ASP A 36 -6.77 22.17 -29.90
CA ASP A 36 -8.09 22.50 -29.34
C ASP A 36 -8.57 21.55 -28.23
N ILE A 37 -7.86 20.44 -27.97
CA ILE A 37 -8.34 19.38 -27.06
C ILE A 37 -7.76 19.52 -25.64
N VAL A 38 -6.45 19.69 -25.50
CA VAL A 38 -5.77 19.71 -24.20
C VAL A 38 -6.21 20.95 -23.39
N GLY A 39 -6.62 20.73 -22.13
CA GLY A 39 -7.09 21.80 -21.23
C GLY A 39 -8.57 22.18 -21.40
N ARG A 40 -9.31 21.54 -22.30
CA ARG A 40 -10.77 21.71 -22.43
C ARG A 40 -11.54 20.64 -21.65
N PRO A 41 -12.77 20.94 -21.20
CA PRO A 41 -13.68 19.91 -20.70
C PRO A 41 -13.90 18.85 -21.77
N ALA A 42 -13.75 17.57 -21.39
CA ALA A 42 -14.01 16.44 -22.26
C ALA A 42 -14.85 15.40 -21.52
N THR A 43 -15.74 14.72 -22.24
CA THR A 43 -16.46 13.58 -21.70
C THR A 43 -15.50 12.42 -21.50
N ARG A 44 -15.61 11.75 -20.36
CA ARG A 44 -14.84 10.55 -20.06
C ARG A 44 -15.15 9.45 -21.08
N ILE A 45 -14.10 8.91 -21.72
CA ILE A 45 -14.22 7.95 -22.84
C ILE A 45 -15.03 6.71 -22.44
N ASP A 46 -14.73 6.13 -21.28
CA ASP A 46 -15.43 4.96 -20.70
C ASP A 46 -16.67 5.35 -19.86
N GLY A 47 -17.12 6.60 -19.92
CA GLY A 47 -18.19 7.12 -19.07
C GLY A 47 -19.56 6.50 -19.37
N LEU A 48 -19.90 6.32 -20.65
CA LEU A 48 -21.18 5.74 -21.07
C LEU A 48 -21.27 4.25 -20.74
N GLU A 49 -20.20 3.49 -20.97
CA GLU A 49 -20.14 2.05 -20.65
C GLU A 49 -20.36 1.81 -19.15
N ARG A 50 -19.72 2.63 -18.29
CA ARG A 50 -19.93 2.58 -16.85
C ARG A 50 -21.36 2.94 -16.44
N ALA A 51 -21.92 3.99 -17.03
CA ALA A 51 -23.28 4.44 -16.71
C ALA A 51 -24.36 3.43 -17.12
N ARG A 52 -24.09 2.61 -18.15
CA ARG A 52 -25.00 1.56 -18.65
C ARG A 52 -24.81 0.21 -17.96
N GLY A 53 -23.81 0.06 -17.10
CA GLY A 53 -23.45 -1.23 -16.49
C GLY A 53 -22.80 -2.21 -17.48
N GLU A 54 -22.20 -1.69 -18.55
CA GLU A 54 -21.52 -2.48 -19.60
C GLU A 54 -20.02 -2.66 -19.27
N ALA A 55 -19.48 -1.84 -18.37
CA ALA A 55 -18.11 -1.98 -17.87
C ALA A 55 -17.96 -3.27 -17.05
N VAL A 56 -17.07 -4.16 -17.49
CA VAL A 56 -16.79 -5.45 -16.84
C VAL A 56 -15.65 -5.29 -15.83
N TYR A 57 -15.98 -5.25 -14.54
CA TYR A 57 -15.01 -5.25 -13.45
C TYR A 57 -14.54 -6.68 -13.14
N THR A 58 -13.48 -6.84 -12.36
CA THR A 58 -13.00 -8.18 -11.95
C THR A 58 -14.10 -8.94 -11.20
N ALA A 59 -14.93 -8.22 -10.44
CA ALA A 59 -16.10 -8.75 -9.74
C ALA A 59 -17.13 -9.46 -10.64
N ASP A 60 -17.25 -9.00 -11.89
CA ASP A 60 -18.28 -9.45 -12.83
C ASP A 60 -17.87 -10.73 -13.59
N LEU A 61 -16.59 -11.11 -13.48
CA LEU A 61 -16.05 -12.26 -14.20
C LEU A 61 -16.64 -13.58 -13.70
N LYS A 62 -16.97 -14.43 -14.67
CA LYS A 62 -17.45 -15.80 -14.45
C LYS A 62 -16.75 -16.72 -15.45
N LEU A 63 -15.76 -17.47 -14.98
CA LEU A 63 -15.07 -18.46 -15.80
C LEU A 63 -15.73 -19.84 -15.66
N PRO A 64 -15.73 -20.69 -16.70
CA PRO A 64 -16.27 -22.03 -16.60
C PRO A 64 -15.60 -22.83 -15.47
N GLY A 65 -16.41 -23.39 -14.58
CA GLY A 65 -15.92 -24.19 -13.44
C GLY A 65 -15.20 -23.38 -12.36
N MET A 66 -15.32 -22.04 -12.35
CA MET A 66 -14.69 -21.19 -11.35
C MET A 66 -15.10 -21.57 -9.92
N LEU A 67 -14.12 -21.67 -9.02
CA LEU A 67 -14.28 -21.91 -7.60
C LEU A 67 -14.21 -20.61 -6.79
N HIS A 68 -14.70 -20.66 -5.56
CA HIS A 68 -14.73 -19.53 -4.62
C HIS A 68 -13.90 -19.81 -3.38
N THR A 69 -13.16 -18.79 -2.94
CA THR A 69 -12.27 -18.90 -1.78
C THR A 69 -12.85 -18.24 -0.53
N ALA A 70 -12.52 -18.80 0.64
CA ALA A 70 -12.59 -18.13 1.92
C ALA A 70 -11.24 -18.27 2.64
N VAL A 71 -10.91 -17.29 3.49
CA VAL A 71 -9.61 -17.20 4.17
C VAL A 71 -9.82 -17.26 5.69
N LEU A 72 -9.13 -18.17 6.36
CA LEU A 72 -8.95 -18.15 7.80
C LEU A 72 -7.95 -17.06 8.16
N ARG A 73 -8.41 -16.05 8.88
CA ARG A 73 -7.61 -14.91 9.31
C ARG A 73 -7.45 -14.93 10.83
N CYS A 74 -6.28 -14.53 11.31
CA CYS A 74 -5.98 -14.44 12.74
C CYS A 74 -6.95 -13.48 13.45
N PRO A 75 -7.58 -13.90 14.57
CA PRO A 75 -8.46 -13.02 15.34
C PRO A 75 -7.72 -12.12 16.34
N PHE A 76 -6.44 -12.37 16.60
CA PHE A 76 -5.62 -11.69 17.62
C PHE A 76 -4.71 -10.60 17.04
N ALA A 77 -4.31 -9.64 17.86
CA ALA A 77 -3.34 -8.61 17.47
C ALA A 77 -1.91 -9.17 17.35
N HIS A 78 -1.55 -10.15 18.19
CA HIS A 78 -0.28 -10.86 18.06
C HIS A 78 -0.46 -12.30 18.57
N ALA A 79 -0.25 -13.29 17.72
CA ALA A 79 -0.34 -14.69 18.10
C ALA A 79 0.47 -15.58 17.15
N ARG A 80 0.82 -16.78 17.59
CA ARG A 80 1.31 -17.85 16.72
C ARG A 80 0.26 -18.95 16.57
N VAL A 81 0.30 -19.65 15.45
CA VAL A 81 -0.42 -20.91 15.26
C VAL A 81 0.33 -22.01 16.02
N ALA A 82 -0.25 -22.49 17.12
CA ALA A 82 0.32 -23.60 17.90
C ALA A 82 0.07 -24.94 17.21
N ARG A 83 -1.12 -25.09 16.62
CA ARG A 83 -1.55 -26.26 15.85
C ARG A 83 -2.64 -25.87 14.86
N ILE A 84 -2.65 -26.50 13.69
CA ILE A 84 -3.71 -26.37 12.70
C ILE A 84 -4.01 -27.73 12.05
N ASP A 85 -5.30 -28.05 11.87
CA ASP A 85 -5.77 -29.20 11.12
C ASP A 85 -6.83 -28.78 10.09
N LEU A 86 -6.49 -28.99 8.81
CA LEU A 86 -7.35 -28.68 7.66
C LEU A 86 -8.22 -29.87 7.23
N ALA A 87 -7.99 -31.07 7.78
CA ALA A 87 -8.67 -32.29 7.34
C ALA A 87 -10.20 -32.24 7.50
N PRO A 88 -10.77 -31.71 8.60
CA PRO A 88 -12.23 -31.61 8.73
C PRO A 88 -12.84 -30.67 7.68
N ALA A 89 -12.15 -29.58 7.34
CA ALA A 89 -12.57 -28.64 6.32
C ALA A 89 -12.53 -29.26 4.91
N LEU A 90 -11.47 -30.00 4.59
CA LEU A 90 -11.30 -30.70 3.31
C LEU A 90 -12.34 -31.80 3.09
N ALA A 91 -12.86 -32.41 4.16
CA ALA A 91 -13.88 -33.44 4.07
C ALA A 91 -15.29 -32.90 3.74
N LEU A 92 -15.50 -31.59 3.77
CA LEU A 92 -16.82 -31.01 3.53
C LEU A 92 -17.23 -31.08 2.04
N PRO A 93 -18.52 -31.28 1.74
CA PRO A 93 -19.00 -31.34 0.37
C PRO A 93 -18.70 -30.08 -0.45
N GLY A 94 -18.10 -30.26 -1.62
CA GLY A 94 -17.81 -29.20 -2.58
C GLY A 94 -16.53 -28.41 -2.29
N VAL A 95 -15.73 -28.81 -1.30
CA VAL A 95 -14.36 -28.30 -1.10
C VAL A 95 -13.40 -29.07 -2.01
N HIS A 96 -12.52 -28.35 -2.71
CA HIS A 96 -11.62 -28.94 -3.72
C HIS A 96 -10.14 -28.89 -3.32
N ALA A 97 -9.72 -27.84 -2.62
CA ALA A 97 -8.36 -27.71 -2.13
C ALA A 97 -8.31 -26.79 -0.92
N ALA A 98 -7.30 -26.99 -0.07
CA ALA A 98 -6.96 -26.12 1.04
C ALA A 98 -5.44 -25.88 1.06
N ILE A 99 -5.06 -24.73 1.59
CA ILE A 99 -3.68 -24.30 1.81
C ILE A 99 -3.55 -23.73 3.23
N GLY A 100 -2.40 -23.96 3.86
CA GLY A 100 -2.06 -23.50 5.20
C GLY A 100 -0.65 -22.90 5.27
N PRO A 101 -0.11 -22.68 6.47
CA PRO A 101 1.21 -22.11 6.64
C PRO A 101 2.29 -22.93 5.91
N GLY A 102 3.20 -22.24 5.22
CA GLY A 102 4.28 -22.86 4.43
C GLY A 102 3.90 -23.31 3.02
N ASP A 103 2.61 -23.31 2.66
CA ASP A 103 2.19 -23.59 1.28
C ASP A 103 2.48 -22.42 0.32
N ILE A 104 2.37 -21.18 0.82
CA ILE A 104 2.77 -19.92 0.15
C ILE A 104 3.31 -18.94 1.19
N ASP A 105 4.14 -17.98 0.75
CA ASP A 105 4.79 -17.00 1.64
C ASP A 105 3.80 -16.11 2.41
N ASP A 106 2.63 -15.83 1.84
CA ASP A 106 1.62 -14.96 2.46
C ASP A 106 0.89 -15.61 3.64
N LEU A 107 0.90 -16.95 3.79
CA LEU A 107 0.21 -17.64 4.88
C LEU A 107 1.12 -17.80 6.09
N ALA A 108 0.83 -17.01 7.13
CA ALA A 108 1.74 -16.85 8.26
C ALA A 108 1.53 -17.90 9.36
N GLU A 109 2.64 -18.36 9.95
CA GLU A 109 2.64 -19.09 11.23
C GLU A 109 2.59 -18.13 12.44
N GLU A 110 3.21 -16.97 12.31
CA GLU A 110 3.18 -15.89 13.30
C GLU A 110 2.37 -14.70 12.76
N CYS A 111 1.31 -14.37 13.47
CA CYS A 111 0.36 -13.34 13.10
C CYS A 111 0.65 -12.07 13.86
N GLY A 112 1.19 -11.08 13.16
CA GLY A 112 1.55 -9.78 13.75
C GLY A 112 0.40 -8.78 13.89
N TYR A 113 -0.78 -9.09 13.38
CA TYR A 113 -1.97 -8.22 13.48
C TYR A 113 -3.27 -9.02 13.27
N GLN A 114 -4.38 -8.45 13.74
CA GLN A 114 -5.70 -9.05 13.48
C GLN A 114 -6.01 -8.99 11.98
N GLY A 115 -6.30 -10.13 11.38
CA GLY A 115 -6.55 -10.24 9.95
C GLY A 115 -5.44 -10.92 9.15
N THR A 116 -4.26 -11.15 9.73
CA THR A 116 -3.18 -11.92 9.07
C THR A 116 -3.74 -13.23 8.51
N PRO A 117 -3.56 -13.53 7.21
CA PRO A 117 -4.06 -14.75 6.61
C PRO A 117 -3.21 -15.96 7.07
N VAL A 118 -3.88 -17.06 7.45
CA VAL A 118 -3.23 -18.27 7.99
C VAL A 118 -3.52 -19.50 7.15
N ALA A 119 -4.76 -19.63 6.69
CA ALA A 119 -5.16 -20.72 5.81
C ALA A 119 -6.23 -20.23 4.84
N ALA A 120 -6.38 -20.90 3.71
CA ALA A 120 -7.44 -20.63 2.76
C ALA A 120 -7.86 -21.92 2.05
N LEU A 121 -9.05 -21.91 1.48
CA LEU A 121 -9.56 -23.05 0.72
C LEU A 121 -10.50 -22.59 -0.38
N CYS A 122 -10.70 -23.44 -1.38
CA CYS A 122 -11.65 -23.19 -2.46
C CYS A 122 -12.76 -24.24 -2.51
N ALA A 123 -13.98 -23.78 -2.83
CA ALA A 123 -15.17 -24.60 -2.93
C ALA A 123 -16.06 -24.18 -4.11
N ASP A 124 -17.06 -25.00 -4.46
CA ASP A 124 -17.99 -24.71 -5.57
C ASP A 124 -18.82 -23.43 -5.35
N THR A 125 -19.05 -23.03 -4.10
CA THR A 125 -19.73 -21.79 -3.71
C THR A 125 -18.98 -21.07 -2.60
N PHE A 126 -19.20 -19.76 -2.48
CA PHE A 126 -18.61 -18.97 -1.41
C PHE A 126 -19.13 -19.40 -0.02
N GLU A 127 -20.40 -19.79 0.07
CA GLU A 127 -21.02 -20.29 1.30
C GLU A 127 -20.37 -21.59 1.77
N GLN A 128 -20.09 -22.53 0.86
CA GLN A 128 -19.33 -23.75 1.18
C GLN A 128 -17.90 -23.41 1.63
N ALA A 129 -17.23 -22.48 0.97
CA ALA A 129 -15.88 -22.08 1.35
C ALA A 129 -15.86 -21.49 2.77
N ARG A 130 -16.83 -20.63 3.11
CA ARG A 130 -16.97 -20.06 4.45
C ARG A 130 -17.29 -21.12 5.51
N ALA A 131 -18.16 -22.07 5.20
CA ALA A 131 -18.49 -23.17 6.10
C ALA A 131 -17.25 -24.05 6.38
N ALA A 132 -16.44 -24.30 5.36
CA ALA A 132 -15.21 -25.08 5.49
C ALA A 132 -14.13 -24.35 6.30
N VAL A 133 -13.97 -23.03 6.15
CA VAL A 133 -13.05 -22.26 7.01
C VAL A 133 -13.44 -22.37 8.48
N ALA A 134 -14.75 -22.39 8.79
CA ALA A 134 -15.24 -22.56 10.16
C ALA A 134 -15.04 -23.98 10.72
N ALA A 135 -14.75 -24.97 9.87
CA ALA A 135 -14.45 -26.35 10.26
C ALA A 135 -12.94 -26.60 10.46
N ILE A 136 -12.07 -25.63 10.19
CA ILE A 136 -10.64 -25.74 10.49
C ILE A 136 -10.46 -25.79 12.00
N GLU A 137 -9.77 -26.81 12.49
CA GLU A 137 -9.36 -26.88 13.89
C GLU A 137 -8.03 -26.14 14.05
N ILE A 138 -8.00 -25.16 14.95
CA ILE A 138 -6.82 -24.31 15.14
C ILE A 138 -6.64 -23.94 16.62
N GLU A 139 -5.40 -24.03 17.07
CA GLU A 139 -4.96 -23.66 18.42
C GLU A 139 -3.97 -22.50 18.30
N TRP A 140 -4.12 -21.51 19.18
CA TRP A 140 -3.34 -20.27 19.16
C TRP A 140 -2.53 -20.10 20.45
N GLU A 141 -1.35 -19.50 20.33
CA GLU A 141 -0.59 -18.95 21.44
C GLU A 141 -0.56 -17.42 21.29
N GLU A 142 -1.18 -16.69 22.20
CA GLU A 142 -1.15 -15.21 22.20
C GLU A 142 0.23 -14.69 22.63
N LEU A 143 0.72 -13.66 21.94
CA LEU A 143 2.04 -13.07 22.14
C LEU A 143 1.92 -11.61 22.64
N GLU A 144 3.04 -11.02 23.05
CA GLU A 144 3.06 -9.63 23.54
C GLU A 144 2.62 -8.64 22.46
N VAL A 145 1.69 -7.75 22.79
CA VAL A 145 1.14 -6.77 21.87
C VAL A 145 1.73 -5.38 22.13
N VAL A 146 2.21 -4.73 21.06
CA VAL A 146 2.65 -3.33 21.03
C VAL A 146 1.77 -2.57 20.04
N ILE A 147 0.93 -1.65 20.53
CA ILE A 147 0.01 -0.85 19.71
C ILE A 147 0.29 0.65 19.76
N ASP A 148 1.03 1.13 20.77
CA ASP A 148 1.39 2.53 20.89
C ASP A 148 2.64 2.82 20.03
N PRO A 149 2.55 3.75 19.05
CA PRO A 149 3.70 4.09 18.21
C PRO A 149 4.89 4.67 18.99
N ASP A 150 4.67 5.48 20.02
CA ASP A 150 5.78 6.06 20.81
C ASP A 150 6.48 4.97 21.64
N GLU A 151 5.70 4.01 22.15
CA GLU A 151 6.26 2.84 22.83
C GLU A 151 7.12 2.00 21.87
N ALA A 152 6.64 1.76 20.64
CA ALA A 152 7.42 1.05 19.63
C ALA A 152 8.74 1.77 19.31
N VAL A 153 8.72 3.11 19.19
CA VAL A 153 9.95 3.90 19.02
C VAL A 153 10.88 3.77 20.22
N ALA A 154 10.38 3.87 21.45
CA ALA A 154 11.18 3.73 22.67
C ALA A 154 11.84 2.33 22.78
N ARG A 155 11.14 1.29 22.31
CA ARG A 155 11.64 -0.09 22.23
C ARG A 155 12.57 -0.34 21.03
N LYS A 156 12.76 0.65 20.14
CA LYS A 156 13.44 0.52 18.84
C LYS A 156 12.80 -0.56 17.94
N GLN A 157 11.50 -0.77 18.10
CA GLN A 157 10.70 -1.67 17.28
C GLN A 157 10.21 -0.88 16.05
N LEU A 158 11.06 -0.83 15.02
CA LEU A 158 10.82 -0.07 13.79
C LEU A 158 10.79 -1.00 12.57
N VAL A 159 10.05 -0.64 11.52
CA VAL A 159 10.11 -1.36 10.24
C VAL A 159 11.36 -1.01 9.43
N ASP A 160 11.90 0.19 9.64
CA ASP A 160 13.10 0.73 9.00
C ASP A 160 13.88 1.62 9.98
N GLU A 161 15.15 1.88 9.68
CA GLU A 161 15.96 2.84 10.43
C GLU A 161 15.35 4.27 10.39
N PRO A 162 15.51 5.07 11.46
CA PRO A 162 15.02 6.44 11.47
C PRO A 162 15.58 7.27 10.30
N ARG A 163 14.71 7.99 9.61
CA ARG A 163 15.12 8.90 8.54
C ARG A 163 15.39 10.29 9.12
N GLU A 164 16.63 10.74 8.97
CA GLU A 164 17.03 12.08 9.36
C GLU A 164 17.38 12.93 8.15
N ARG A 165 16.96 14.20 8.19
CA ARG A 165 17.34 15.20 7.21
C ARG A 165 17.62 16.51 7.90
N ALA A 166 18.71 17.16 7.51
CA ALA A 166 19.08 18.48 7.99
C ALA A 166 19.51 19.39 6.83
N ARG A 167 19.15 20.67 6.93
CA ARG A 167 19.56 21.79 6.08
C ARG A 167 19.90 22.95 7.03
N GLY A 168 21.05 23.59 6.87
CA GLY A 168 21.48 24.68 7.77
C GLY A 168 21.70 24.23 9.22
N ASP A 169 21.51 25.16 10.15
CA ASP A 169 21.65 24.96 11.60
C ASP A 169 20.36 25.40 12.32
N VAL A 170 19.54 24.42 12.69
CA VAL A 170 18.25 24.66 13.37
C VAL A 170 18.43 25.35 14.71
N GLU A 171 19.48 25.04 15.47
CA GLU A 171 19.67 25.64 16.79
C GLU A 171 20.05 27.12 16.66
N ALA A 172 20.91 27.46 15.70
CA ALA A 172 21.20 28.85 15.37
C ALA A 172 19.95 29.59 14.89
N GLY A 173 19.18 28.99 13.98
CA GLY A 173 17.94 29.59 13.48
C GLY A 173 16.89 29.83 14.57
N LEU A 174 16.76 28.93 15.54
CA LEU A 174 15.89 29.10 16.70
C LEU A 174 16.39 30.20 17.64
N ALA A 175 17.71 30.32 17.85
CA ALA A 175 18.29 31.37 18.68
C ALA A 175 18.14 32.78 18.07
N GLU A 176 18.07 32.88 16.74
CA GLU A 176 17.83 34.13 16.00
C GLU A 176 16.36 34.50 15.84
N ALA A 177 15.43 33.62 16.25
CA ALA A 177 14.01 33.85 16.14
C ALA A 177 13.52 34.88 17.19
N ASP A 178 12.63 35.78 16.78
CA ASP A 178 11.93 36.67 17.71
C ASP A 178 10.78 35.95 18.42
N VAL A 179 10.20 34.94 17.74
CA VAL A 179 9.13 34.10 18.26
C VAL A 179 9.40 32.63 17.90
N VAL A 180 9.16 31.74 18.86
CA VAL A 180 9.22 30.30 18.66
C VAL A 180 7.91 29.68 19.15
N VAL A 181 7.31 28.84 18.32
CA VAL A 181 6.11 28.08 18.65
C VAL A 181 6.38 26.58 18.54
N GLU A 182 5.72 25.82 19.41
CA GLU A 182 5.83 24.36 19.49
C GLU A 182 4.43 23.75 19.52
N GLY A 183 4.27 22.59 18.91
CA GLY A 183 2.99 21.87 18.91
C GLY A 183 3.14 20.38 18.63
N GLU A 184 2.25 19.59 19.23
CA GLU A 184 2.07 18.17 18.87
C GLU A 184 0.76 18.00 18.11
N TYR A 185 0.82 17.41 16.92
CA TYR A 185 -0.32 17.14 16.05
C TYR A 185 -0.45 15.65 15.78
N ARG A 186 -1.68 15.17 15.65
CA ARG A 186 -1.97 13.76 15.36
C ARG A 186 -2.94 13.63 14.21
N THR A 187 -2.72 12.65 13.35
CA THR A 187 -3.68 12.25 12.30
C THR A 187 -4.17 10.83 12.55
N GLN A 188 -5.45 10.58 12.26
CA GLN A 188 -6.07 9.28 12.42
C GLN A 188 -5.73 8.31 11.28
N VAL A 189 -5.97 7.02 11.52
CA VAL A 189 -6.00 5.99 10.47
C VAL A 189 -7.17 6.24 9.52
N VAL A 190 -6.95 6.09 8.20
CA VAL A 190 -8.01 6.22 7.18
C VAL A 190 -7.95 5.04 6.19
N LEU A 191 -9.13 4.49 5.88
CA LEU A 191 -9.31 3.39 4.93
C LEU A 191 -9.76 3.89 3.55
N HIS A 192 -9.23 3.29 2.48
CA HIS A 192 -9.45 3.73 1.10
C HIS A 192 -10.91 3.63 0.65
N ASN A 193 -11.65 2.63 1.16
CA ASN A 193 -13.05 2.37 0.84
C ASN A 193 -13.37 2.44 -0.68
N SER A 194 -12.52 1.80 -1.49
CA SER A 194 -12.77 1.60 -2.92
C SER A 194 -14.11 0.90 -3.11
N MET A 195 -14.96 1.37 -4.04
CA MET A 195 -16.31 0.81 -4.21
C MET A 195 -16.27 -0.67 -4.60
N GLU A 196 -15.37 -1.04 -5.52
CA GLU A 196 -15.03 -2.43 -5.80
C GLU A 196 -14.00 -2.89 -4.77
N THR A 197 -14.31 -3.96 -4.03
CA THR A 197 -13.39 -4.56 -3.07
C THR A 197 -12.18 -5.20 -3.78
N HIS A 198 -11.07 -5.39 -3.06
CA HIS A 198 -9.92 -6.13 -3.58
C HIS A 198 -10.31 -7.58 -3.88
N GLN A 199 -9.92 -8.05 -5.06
CA GLN A 199 -10.20 -9.40 -5.52
C GLN A 199 -9.35 -9.76 -6.73
N SER A 200 -9.18 -11.06 -6.91
CA SER A 200 -8.48 -11.66 -8.04
C SER A 200 -9.20 -12.93 -8.51
N VAL A 201 -9.05 -13.23 -9.79
CA VAL A 201 -9.37 -14.52 -10.38
C VAL A 201 -8.10 -15.03 -11.06
N ALA A 202 -7.63 -16.20 -10.65
CA ALA A 202 -6.45 -16.84 -11.22
C ALA A 202 -6.81 -18.15 -11.91
N GLN A 203 -6.15 -18.45 -13.04
CA GLN A 203 -6.23 -19.74 -13.70
C GLN A 203 -4.91 -20.12 -14.37
N TRP A 204 -4.63 -21.42 -14.43
CA TRP A 204 -3.48 -21.97 -15.14
C TRP A 204 -3.92 -22.55 -16.48
N LEU A 205 -3.29 -22.09 -17.56
CA LEU A 205 -3.48 -22.55 -18.94
C LEU A 205 -2.19 -23.24 -19.40
N GLY A 206 -2.07 -24.53 -19.09
CA GLY A 206 -0.80 -25.25 -19.25
C GLY A 206 0.25 -24.67 -18.30
N ASP A 207 1.31 -24.09 -18.86
CA ASP A 207 2.41 -23.46 -18.10
C ASP A 207 2.22 -21.93 -17.93
N THR A 208 1.12 -21.37 -18.46
CA THR A 208 0.84 -19.94 -18.43
C THR A 208 -0.19 -19.61 -17.35
N LEU A 209 0.13 -18.63 -16.51
CA LEU A 209 -0.74 -18.11 -15.47
C LEU A 209 -1.48 -16.86 -15.97
N GLU A 210 -2.81 -16.90 -15.94
CA GLU A 210 -3.64 -15.72 -16.20
C GLU A 210 -4.32 -15.25 -14.92
N ILE A 211 -4.19 -13.94 -14.63
CA ILE A 211 -4.70 -13.28 -13.44
C ILE A 211 -5.57 -12.09 -13.87
N TYR A 212 -6.83 -12.12 -13.49
CA TYR A 212 -7.71 -10.96 -13.57
C TYR A 212 -7.77 -10.29 -12.19
N ILE A 213 -7.41 -9.03 -12.11
CA ILE A 213 -7.26 -8.33 -10.82
C ILE A 213 -7.64 -6.85 -10.93
N SER A 214 -8.30 -6.35 -9.90
CA SER A 214 -8.61 -4.92 -9.75
C SER A 214 -7.34 -4.20 -9.28
N THR A 215 -6.63 -3.53 -10.19
CA THR A 215 -5.31 -2.94 -9.89
C THR A 215 -5.02 -1.61 -10.57
N GLN A 216 -4.12 -0.85 -9.96
CA GLN A 216 -3.50 0.36 -10.50
C GLN A 216 -2.20 0.06 -11.29
N TYR A 217 -1.61 -1.13 -11.14
CA TYR A 217 -0.26 -1.40 -11.64
C TYR A 217 -0.09 -2.84 -12.17
N ILE A 218 -0.60 -3.09 -13.38
CA ILE A 218 -0.56 -4.43 -14.01
C ILE A 218 0.86 -4.97 -14.23
N TRP A 219 1.81 -4.10 -14.57
CA TRP A 219 3.20 -4.51 -14.85
C TRP A 219 3.94 -4.91 -13.57
N GLY A 220 3.82 -4.11 -12.50
CA GLY A 220 4.39 -4.48 -11.20
C GLY A 220 3.83 -5.77 -10.67
N ILE A 221 2.51 -5.98 -10.75
CA ILE A 221 1.91 -7.26 -10.32
C ILE A 221 2.47 -8.44 -11.11
N ARG A 222 2.62 -8.30 -12.43
CA ARG A 222 3.18 -9.36 -13.26
C ARG A 222 4.59 -9.71 -12.80
N ASP A 223 5.42 -8.69 -12.61
CA ASP A 223 6.83 -8.86 -12.27
C ASP A 223 6.99 -9.42 -10.84
N ASP A 224 6.19 -8.94 -9.88
CA ASP A 224 6.14 -9.44 -8.50
C ASP A 224 5.72 -10.92 -8.48
N VAL A 225 4.61 -11.26 -9.15
CA VAL A 225 4.12 -12.65 -9.22
C VAL A 225 5.14 -13.57 -9.89
N ALA A 226 5.73 -13.14 -11.02
CA ALA A 226 6.73 -13.94 -11.72
C ALA A 226 7.96 -14.21 -10.83
N THR A 227 8.41 -13.18 -10.10
CA THR A 227 9.53 -13.28 -9.16
C THR A 227 9.21 -14.23 -8.01
N THR A 228 8.07 -14.04 -7.34
CA THR A 228 7.65 -14.87 -6.20
C THR A 228 7.49 -16.34 -6.59
N LEU A 229 6.92 -16.64 -7.75
CA LEU A 229 6.71 -18.01 -8.20
C LEU A 229 7.95 -18.62 -8.89
N GLY A 230 8.98 -17.83 -9.16
CA GLY A 230 10.17 -18.28 -9.89
C GLY A 230 9.88 -18.70 -11.34
N ILE A 231 8.91 -18.06 -12.01
CA ILE A 231 8.54 -18.36 -13.40
C ILE A 231 8.86 -17.17 -14.33
N PRO A 232 9.08 -17.41 -15.64
CA PRO A 232 9.31 -16.33 -16.59
C PRO A 232 8.14 -15.34 -16.66
N ALA A 233 8.42 -14.03 -16.73
CA ALA A 233 7.39 -13.00 -16.75
C ALA A 233 6.44 -13.08 -17.96
N ASP A 234 6.91 -13.63 -19.10
CA ASP A 234 6.08 -13.88 -20.28
C ASP A 234 5.09 -15.06 -20.10
N LYS A 235 5.25 -15.85 -19.03
CA LYS A 235 4.27 -16.85 -18.58
C LYS A 235 3.24 -16.30 -17.61
N VAL A 236 3.29 -15.01 -17.27
CA VAL A 236 2.32 -14.35 -16.40
C VAL A 236 1.57 -13.28 -17.18
N ARG A 237 0.26 -13.46 -17.31
CA ARG A 237 -0.65 -12.49 -17.92
C ARG A 237 -1.53 -11.86 -16.85
N VAL A 238 -1.38 -10.55 -16.64
CA VAL A 238 -2.20 -9.76 -15.72
C VAL A 238 -3.19 -8.93 -16.52
N VAL A 239 -4.47 -9.01 -16.16
CA VAL A 239 -5.58 -8.34 -16.85
C VAL A 239 -6.38 -7.49 -15.87
N CYS A 240 -6.53 -6.20 -16.18
CA CYS A 240 -7.42 -5.28 -15.50
C CYS A 240 -8.21 -4.49 -16.55
N HIS A 241 -9.48 -4.85 -16.78
CA HIS A 241 -10.36 -4.13 -17.71
C HIS A 241 -10.86 -2.82 -17.10
N TYR A 242 -11.41 -2.93 -15.89
CA TYR A 242 -11.96 -1.84 -15.11
C TYR A 242 -11.55 -1.99 -13.65
N MET A 243 -11.37 -0.86 -12.97
CA MET A 243 -11.10 -0.79 -11.54
C MET A 243 -12.11 0.15 -10.88
N GLY A 244 -12.80 -0.33 -9.84
CA GLY A 244 -13.78 0.41 -9.05
C GLY A 244 -13.17 1.21 -7.90
N GLY A 245 -12.09 1.94 -8.19
CA GLY A 245 -11.31 2.69 -7.20
C GLY A 245 -10.17 1.87 -6.60
N GLY A 246 -9.12 2.59 -6.18
CA GLY A 246 -7.93 2.03 -5.53
C GLY A 246 -7.28 3.02 -4.57
N PHE A 247 -7.20 4.30 -4.98
CA PHE A 247 -6.72 5.41 -4.15
C PHE A 247 -5.31 5.19 -3.56
N GLY A 248 -4.51 4.31 -4.18
CA GLY A 248 -3.19 3.91 -3.72
C GLY A 248 -3.07 2.47 -3.21
N SER A 249 -4.14 1.83 -2.73
CA SER A 249 -4.01 0.51 -2.07
C SER A 249 -3.79 -0.65 -3.04
N LYS A 250 -4.27 -0.54 -4.28
CA LYS A 250 -4.26 -1.61 -5.29
C LYS A 250 -3.00 -1.59 -6.17
N ASN A 251 -1.82 -1.53 -5.56
CA ASN A 251 -0.53 -1.48 -6.25
C ASN A 251 0.28 -2.78 -6.17
N SER A 252 -0.25 -3.80 -5.49
CA SER A 252 0.45 -5.05 -5.21
C SER A 252 -0.50 -6.25 -5.42
N PRO A 253 0.02 -7.46 -5.66
CA PRO A 253 -0.82 -8.66 -5.77
C PRO A 253 -1.56 -8.98 -4.46
N ASP A 254 -0.88 -8.82 -3.32
CA ASP A 254 -1.39 -9.12 -1.96
C ASP A 254 -1.90 -10.57 -1.78
N ASP A 255 -2.26 -10.91 -0.54
CA ASP A 255 -2.59 -12.26 -0.10
C ASP A 255 -3.63 -12.97 -0.98
N TYR A 256 -4.72 -12.29 -1.30
CA TYR A 256 -5.84 -12.83 -2.07
C TYR A 256 -5.43 -13.28 -3.46
N THR A 257 -4.40 -12.69 -4.06
CA THR A 257 -3.89 -13.09 -5.37
C THR A 257 -3.07 -14.35 -5.29
N PHE A 258 -2.11 -14.44 -4.38
CA PHE A 258 -1.31 -15.66 -4.23
C PHE A 258 -2.13 -16.85 -3.74
N ILE A 259 -3.12 -16.60 -2.87
CA ILE A 259 -4.12 -17.60 -2.47
C ILE A 259 -4.90 -18.11 -3.69
N ALA A 260 -5.39 -17.22 -4.56
CA ALA A 260 -6.13 -17.64 -5.76
C ALA A 260 -5.23 -18.45 -6.72
N ILE A 261 -3.98 -18.02 -6.91
CA ILE A 261 -3.02 -18.69 -7.80
C ILE A 261 -2.74 -20.12 -7.34
N GLU A 262 -2.43 -20.31 -6.05
CA GLU A 262 -2.06 -21.62 -5.52
C GLU A 262 -3.26 -22.57 -5.48
N LEU A 263 -4.44 -22.08 -5.06
CA LEU A 263 -5.65 -22.89 -5.09
C LEU A 263 -6.08 -23.25 -6.53
N ALA A 264 -5.87 -22.36 -7.51
CA ALA A 264 -6.13 -22.67 -8.91
C ALA A 264 -5.20 -23.78 -9.42
N LYS A 265 -3.94 -23.78 -8.97
CA LYS A 265 -2.96 -24.82 -9.28
C LYS A 265 -3.38 -26.17 -8.71
N ARG A 266 -3.74 -26.23 -7.42
CA ARG A 266 -4.13 -27.48 -6.73
C ARG A 266 -5.44 -28.06 -7.24
N SER A 267 -6.41 -27.21 -7.56
CA SER A 267 -7.74 -27.64 -8.03
C SER A 267 -7.83 -27.86 -9.54
N ALA A 268 -6.82 -27.44 -10.31
CA ALA A 268 -6.84 -27.42 -11.78
C ALA A 268 -8.09 -26.71 -12.36
N ARG A 269 -8.62 -25.71 -11.63
CA ARG A 269 -9.80 -24.93 -11.98
C ARG A 269 -9.52 -23.44 -11.75
N PRO A 270 -10.21 -22.51 -12.45
CA PRO A 270 -10.12 -21.10 -12.12
C PRO A 270 -10.59 -20.85 -10.68
N VAL A 271 -9.90 -20.00 -9.93
CA VAL A 271 -10.24 -19.68 -8.54
C VAL A 271 -10.39 -18.19 -8.36
N ARG A 272 -11.49 -17.77 -7.74
CA ARG A 272 -11.73 -16.40 -7.31
C ARG A 272 -11.49 -16.25 -5.81
N CYS A 273 -10.58 -15.35 -5.44
CA CYS A 273 -10.49 -14.83 -4.09
C CYS A 273 -11.00 -13.39 -4.09
N ALA A 274 -12.16 -13.15 -3.46
CA ALA A 274 -12.77 -11.84 -3.38
C ALA A 274 -13.01 -11.49 -1.92
N LEU A 275 -12.43 -10.37 -1.48
CA LEU A 275 -12.62 -9.90 -0.11
C LEU A 275 -14.02 -9.33 0.06
N THR A 276 -14.65 -9.66 1.17
CA THR A 276 -15.83 -8.93 1.62
C THR A 276 -15.44 -7.50 2.02
N ARG A 277 -16.42 -6.58 2.11
CA ARG A 277 -16.17 -5.21 2.62
C ARG A 277 -15.52 -5.22 4.00
N ARG A 278 -15.90 -6.17 4.86
CA ARG A 278 -15.34 -6.30 6.21
C ARG A 278 -13.86 -6.70 6.14
N GLU A 279 -13.52 -7.68 5.30
CA GLU A 279 -12.13 -8.10 5.11
C GLU A 279 -11.29 -7.00 4.47
N GLU A 280 -11.81 -6.31 3.46
CA GLU A 280 -11.10 -5.20 2.83
C GLU A 280 -10.70 -4.15 3.88
N ASN A 281 -11.66 -3.71 4.69
CA ASN A 281 -11.39 -2.74 5.75
C ASN A 281 -10.42 -3.25 6.83
N LEU A 282 -10.23 -4.57 6.94
CA LEU A 282 -9.35 -5.18 7.92
C LEU A 282 -7.93 -5.38 7.38
N VAL A 283 -7.77 -5.78 6.11
CA VAL A 283 -6.49 -6.37 5.65
C VAL A 283 -5.84 -5.69 4.43
N THR A 284 -6.53 -4.79 3.72
CA THR A 284 -5.95 -4.15 2.53
C THR A 284 -5.12 -2.91 2.84
N GLY A 285 -4.66 -2.83 4.09
CA GLY A 285 -3.91 -1.71 4.63
C GLY A 285 -4.70 -0.41 4.78
N ASN A 286 -3.98 0.64 5.17
CA ASN A 286 -4.56 1.92 5.54
C ASN A 286 -3.57 3.07 5.30
N ARG A 287 -4.08 4.31 5.31
CA ARG A 287 -3.26 5.49 5.64
C ARG A 287 -2.97 5.44 7.14
N ASN A 288 -1.70 5.41 7.51
CA ASN A 288 -1.29 5.29 8.90
C ASN A 288 -1.62 6.55 9.71
N ALA A 289 -1.86 6.35 11.02
CA ALA A 289 -1.83 7.45 11.96
C ALA A 289 -0.41 8.03 12.09
N THR A 290 -0.34 9.32 12.44
CA THR A 290 0.93 10.01 12.69
C THR A 290 0.89 10.77 14.01
N ILE A 291 2.05 10.90 14.64
CA ILE A 291 2.33 11.84 15.74
C ILE A 291 3.43 12.76 15.24
N GLN A 292 3.20 14.08 15.33
CA GLN A 292 4.09 15.09 14.75
C GLN A 292 4.42 16.12 15.83
N ARG A 293 5.67 16.18 16.25
CA ARG A 293 6.17 17.13 17.25
C ARG A 293 6.99 18.18 16.56
N LEU A 294 6.43 19.37 16.44
CA LEU A 294 6.92 20.42 15.55
C LEU A 294 7.36 21.64 16.35
N LYS A 295 8.38 22.33 15.85
CA LYS A 295 8.90 23.58 16.38
C LYS A 295 9.25 24.51 15.23
N ILE A 296 8.76 25.75 15.30
CA ILE A 296 8.99 26.76 14.25
C ILE A 296 9.48 28.04 14.91
N GLY A 297 10.58 28.59 14.38
CA GLY A 297 11.11 29.90 14.74
C GLY A 297 10.94 30.90 13.60
N ALA A 298 10.56 32.13 13.92
CA ALA A 298 10.47 33.22 12.96
C ALA A 298 10.85 34.58 13.55
N LYS A 299 11.14 35.53 12.66
CA LYS A 299 11.27 36.95 13.00
C LYS A 299 9.90 37.61 13.08
N SER A 300 9.86 38.79 13.69
CA SER A 300 8.65 39.61 13.85
C SER A 300 8.02 40.04 12.52
N ASP A 301 8.75 39.95 11.41
CA ASP A 301 8.26 40.22 10.04
C ASP A 301 7.68 38.98 9.33
N GLY A 302 7.64 37.84 10.00
CA GLY A 302 7.16 36.56 9.46
C GLY A 302 8.22 35.72 8.73
N THR A 303 9.47 36.18 8.66
CA THR A 303 10.56 35.40 8.06
C THR A 303 10.88 34.17 8.91
N LEU A 304 10.71 32.97 8.35
CA LEU A 304 11.06 31.72 9.00
C LEU A 304 12.57 31.57 9.17
N THR A 305 13.03 31.40 10.40
CA THR A 305 14.45 31.21 10.73
C THR A 305 14.80 29.75 11.00
N ALA A 306 13.85 28.94 11.50
CA ALA A 306 14.04 27.51 11.72
C ALA A 306 12.74 26.71 11.62
N LEU A 307 12.83 25.50 11.07
CA LEU A 307 11.79 24.47 11.10
C LEU A 307 12.36 23.17 11.65
N ALA A 308 11.80 22.65 12.74
CA ALA A 308 12.18 21.37 13.31
C ALA A 308 10.95 20.47 13.48
N GLY A 309 11.08 19.19 13.16
CA GLY A 309 9.98 18.23 13.26
C GLY A 309 10.43 16.82 13.56
N GLU A 310 9.80 16.20 14.55
CA GLU A 310 9.87 14.77 14.80
C GLU A 310 8.54 14.12 14.39
N TYR A 311 8.61 13.05 13.62
CA TYR A 311 7.46 12.37 13.06
C TYR A 311 7.48 10.89 13.45
N VAL A 312 6.40 10.39 14.05
CA VAL A 312 6.21 8.96 14.33
C VAL A 312 5.07 8.44 13.47
N ASN A 313 5.40 7.52 12.56
CA ASN A 313 4.46 6.90 11.64
C ASN A 313 4.08 5.52 12.17
N ALA A 314 2.79 5.30 12.45
CA ALA A 314 2.25 4.02 12.90
C ALA A 314 2.13 3.01 11.73
N THR A 315 3.25 2.50 11.24
CA THR A 315 3.33 1.78 9.95
C THR A 315 2.69 0.39 9.93
N GLY A 316 2.28 -0.15 11.09
CA GLY A 316 1.78 -1.51 11.23
C GLY A 316 2.90 -2.56 11.26
N TRP A 317 2.55 -3.82 11.08
CA TRP A 317 3.47 -4.94 11.30
C TRP A 317 4.63 -5.02 10.28
N SER A 318 4.33 -4.70 9.02
CA SER A 318 5.26 -4.82 7.89
C SER A 318 4.99 -3.76 6.81
N GLY A 319 4.42 -2.62 7.20
CA GLY A 319 4.24 -1.48 6.30
C GLY A 319 5.56 -0.76 6.02
N TRP A 320 5.47 0.36 5.31
CA TRP A 320 6.59 1.25 5.04
C TRP A 320 6.29 2.63 5.65
N SER A 321 7.27 3.52 5.70
CA SER A 321 7.04 4.88 6.22
C SER A 321 6.96 5.90 5.10
N SER A 322 5.79 6.51 4.90
CA SER A 322 5.62 7.62 3.95
C SER A 322 6.37 8.88 4.38
N PRO A 323 6.73 9.79 3.44
CA PRO A 323 7.50 11.00 3.74
C PRO A 323 6.61 12.10 4.35
N VAL A 324 6.11 11.89 5.56
CA VAL A 324 5.27 12.85 6.32
C VAL A 324 6.02 14.15 6.59
N GLU A 325 7.34 14.07 6.71
CA GLU A 325 8.24 15.20 6.88
C GLU A 325 8.39 16.08 5.63
N GLY A 326 7.95 15.60 4.46
CA GLY A 326 8.15 16.24 3.15
C GLY A 326 7.65 17.69 3.08
N PRO A 327 6.41 18.00 3.51
CA PRO A 327 5.90 19.37 3.57
C PRO A 327 6.82 20.36 4.30
N MET A 328 7.31 20.00 5.48
CA MET A 328 8.21 20.85 6.28
C MET A 328 9.56 21.09 5.57
N GLN A 329 10.03 20.12 4.80
CA GLN A 329 11.30 20.23 4.07
C GLN A 329 11.20 21.14 2.85
N GLN A 330 10.01 21.24 2.23
CA GLN A 330 9.87 21.67 0.84
C GLN A 330 8.91 22.85 0.62
N LEU A 331 7.86 23.02 1.42
CA LEU A 331 6.80 23.99 1.09
C LEU A 331 7.22 25.45 1.35
N TYR A 332 8.03 25.69 2.38
CA TYR A 332 8.44 27.03 2.78
C TYR A 332 9.94 27.24 2.64
N SER A 333 10.30 28.45 2.21
CA SER A 333 11.69 28.90 2.24
C SER A 333 12.12 29.05 3.69
N CYS A 334 13.06 28.20 4.11
CA CYS A 334 13.69 28.29 5.42
C CYS A 334 15.13 27.78 5.32
N PRO A 335 16.14 28.58 5.73
CA PRO A 335 17.54 28.19 5.64
C PRO A 335 17.89 27.03 6.59
N ASN A 336 17.17 26.90 7.71
CA ASN A 336 17.48 25.94 8.76
C ASN A 336 16.31 24.98 8.99
N VAL A 337 16.43 23.74 8.51
CA VAL A 337 15.40 22.70 8.65
C VAL A 337 16.00 21.42 9.18
N LYS A 338 15.38 20.81 10.20
CA LYS A 338 15.75 19.49 10.70
C LYS A 338 14.52 18.62 10.89
N THR A 339 14.51 17.43 10.32
CA THR A 339 13.42 16.47 10.50
C THR A 339 13.94 15.09 10.83
N THR A 340 13.29 14.41 11.77
CA THR A 340 13.54 13.00 12.10
C THR A 340 12.23 12.24 12.00
N THR A 341 12.21 11.11 11.29
CA THR A 341 11.01 10.29 11.09
C THR A 341 11.25 8.85 11.53
N TYR A 342 10.37 8.35 12.38
CA TYR A 342 10.38 6.99 12.91
C TYR A 342 9.26 6.16 12.28
N ALA A 343 9.60 4.97 11.79
CA ALA A 343 8.68 4.02 11.21
C ALA A 343 8.25 2.99 12.25
N ALA A 344 7.34 3.36 13.16
CA ALA A 344 6.94 2.53 14.29
C ALA A 344 6.26 1.23 13.83
N LYS A 345 6.83 0.08 14.21
CA LYS A 345 6.28 -1.25 13.95
C LYS A 345 5.35 -1.63 15.10
N ILE A 346 4.05 -1.65 14.83
CA ILE A 346 3.00 -1.97 15.81
C ILE A 346 2.13 -3.12 15.32
N ASN A 347 1.39 -3.76 16.22
CA ASN A 347 0.50 -4.89 15.94
C ASN A 347 -0.82 -4.46 15.27
N GLN A 348 -0.71 -3.79 14.12
CA GLN A 348 -1.81 -3.35 13.26
C GLN A 348 -1.53 -3.73 11.79
N PRO A 349 -2.56 -3.79 10.94
CA PRO A 349 -2.39 -4.06 9.52
C PRO A 349 -1.36 -3.12 8.87
N PRO A 350 -0.49 -3.64 7.98
CA PRO A 350 0.51 -2.84 7.28
C PRO A 350 -0.10 -1.64 6.58
N MET A 351 0.53 -0.48 6.71
CA MET A 351 0.10 0.70 5.95
C MET A 351 0.18 0.45 4.43
N LYS A 352 -0.72 1.09 3.67
CA LYS A 352 -0.71 1.08 2.20
C LYS A 352 -0.84 2.50 1.66
N ALA A 353 -0.28 2.74 0.47
CA ALA A 353 -0.30 4.07 -0.13
C ALA A 353 -1.74 4.61 -0.17
N PHE A 354 -1.95 5.85 0.28
CA PHE A 354 -3.22 6.55 0.15
C PHE A 354 -2.94 7.89 -0.52
N ARG A 355 -3.75 8.26 -1.52
CA ARG A 355 -3.66 9.51 -2.32
C ARG A 355 -2.92 10.66 -1.61
N ALA A 356 -1.73 11.01 -2.13
CA ALA A 356 -0.71 11.83 -1.47
C ALA A 356 -0.20 11.22 -0.14
N PRO A 357 0.60 10.14 -0.21
CA PRO A 357 1.11 9.46 0.98
C PRO A 357 2.01 10.38 1.80
N GLY A 358 1.70 10.55 3.09
CA GLY A 358 2.46 11.35 4.05
C GLY A 358 2.27 12.86 3.95
N PHE A 359 2.16 13.40 2.73
CA PHE A 359 2.04 14.85 2.54
C PHE A 359 0.74 15.44 3.11
N VAL A 360 -0.37 14.71 3.07
CA VAL A 360 -1.64 15.21 3.65
C VAL A 360 -1.48 15.38 5.17
N GLU A 361 -0.85 14.42 5.81
CA GLU A 361 -0.60 14.38 7.24
C GLU A 361 0.39 15.47 7.65
N GLY A 362 1.52 15.56 6.96
CA GLY A 362 2.56 16.55 7.24
C GLY A 362 2.10 17.99 7.00
N THR A 363 1.30 18.23 5.95
CA THR A 363 0.74 19.55 5.69
C THR A 363 -0.21 19.96 6.80
N PHE A 364 -1.05 19.05 7.32
CA PHE A 364 -1.94 19.38 8.44
C PHE A 364 -1.16 19.90 9.66
N GLY A 365 -0.12 19.18 10.11
CA GLY A 365 0.65 19.59 11.28
C GLY A 365 1.43 20.90 11.04
N LEU A 366 2.07 21.03 9.87
CA LEU A 366 2.84 22.21 9.51
C LEU A 366 1.98 23.47 9.43
N GLU A 367 0.90 23.42 8.64
CA GLU A 367 0.03 24.59 8.41
C GLU A 367 -0.68 25.00 9.70
N ALA A 368 -1.12 24.04 10.53
CA ALA A 368 -1.73 24.36 11.81
C ALA A 368 -0.76 25.11 12.75
N LEU A 369 0.52 24.74 12.77
CA LEU A 369 1.51 25.45 13.58
C LEU A 369 1.90 26.81 12.98
N LEU A 370 1.86 26.96 11.66
CA LEU A 370 2.05 28.25 10.99
C LEU A 370 0.90 29.23 11.28
N ASP A 371 -0.34 28.75 11.36
CA ASP A 371 -1.47 29.58 11.80
C ASP A 371 -1.28 30.07 13.24
N VAL A 372 -0.74 29.22 14.13
CA VAL A 372 -0.37 29.61 15.51
C VAL A 372 0.78 30.61 15.54
N LEU A 373 1.79 30.45 14.68
CA LEU A 373 2.90 31.39 14.55
C LEU A 373 2.44 32.77 14.08
N ALA A 374 1.45 32.81 13.17
CA ALA A 374 0.93 34.04 12.58
C ALA A 374 0.02 34.84 13.53
N ALA A 375 -0.60 34.18 14.51
CA ALA A 375 -1.49 34.78 15.50
C ALA A 375 -0.72 35.40 16.68
#